data_AF-A0A968FRE5-F1
#
_entry.id   AF-A0A968FRE5-F1
#
_cell.length_a   1.000
_cell.length_b   1.000
_cell.length_c   1.000
_cell.angle_alpha   90.00
_cell.angle_beta   90.00
_cell.angle_gamma   90.00
#
_symmetry.space_group_name_H-M   'P 1'
#
loop_
_entity.id
_entity.type
_entity.pdbx_description
1 polymer ?
#
loop_
_entity_poly.entity_id
_entity_poly.type
_entity_poly.pdbx_seq_one_letter_code
_entity_poly.pdbx_strand_id
1 'polypeptide(L)'
;HAPYSVSPTLFRELKQLAVRYGCPLSCHVAEFAEEERFLQEGGGELQEFLEDRGVYDPRWKPPGMRPIPYLDSLGVLDNLVAVHLNSINQDLDLLASRKVSAVFCPRSTRWFGRQEWMPVRQMLDRGIPVALGTDSLASNDSLNFLEELKVAEKMLADVSRPELLEMATRGGAQALGLNSGTVVPGAFADLIGFQIAAPPEAWSDVPFEPDRREVDFAMVGGDRVF
;
A
#
# COMPACT_ATOMS: atom_id res chain seq x y z
N HIS A 1 3.11 -11.84 4.67
CA HIS A 1 2.33 -12.12 3.46
C HIS A 1 0.91 -11.64 3.65
N ALA A 2 -0.03 -12.48 4.11
CA ALA A 2 -1.43 -12.10 4.33
C ALA A 2 -2.08 -12.90 5.49
N PRO A 3 -3.17 -12.41 6.11
CA PRO A 3 -3.83 -13.04 7.25
C PRO A 3 -4.24 -14.51 7.04
N TYR A 4 -4.62 -14.89 5.82
CA TYR A 4 -5.03 -16.25 5.47
C TYR A 4 -3.86 -17.24 5.30
N SER A 5 -2.62 -16.76 5.33
CA SER A 5 -1.41 -17.54 4.99
C SER A 5 -0.31 -17.50 6.05
N VAL A 6 -0.52 -16.73 7.12
CA VAL A 6 0.45 -16.54 8.21
C VAL A 6 -0.25 -16.88 9.52
N SER A 7 0.36 -17.78 10.30
CA SER A 7 -0.24 -18.23 11.56
C SER A 7 -0.27 -17.10 12.61
N PRO A 8 -1.21 -17.14 13.57
CA PRO A 8 -1.26 -16.18 14.68
C PRO A 8 0.07 -16.07 15.45
N THR A 9 0.72 -17.20 15.69
CA THR A 9 2.02 -17.24 16.38
C THR A 9 3.08 -16.52 15.58
N LEU A 10 3.18 -16.81 14.27
CA LEU A 10 4.17 -16.17 13.41
C LEU A 10 3.95 -14.65 13.30
N PHE A 11 2.69 -14.18 13.23
CA PHE A 11 2.40 -12.74 13.26
C PHE A 11 2.93 -12.07 14.52
N ARG A 12 2.73 -12.67 15.70
CA ARG A 12 3.21 -12.11 16.97
C ARG A 12 4.73 -12.08 17.04
N GLU A 13 5.41 -13.14 16.59
CA GLU A 13 6.87 -13.18 16.53
C GLU A 13 7.42 -12.12 15.56
N LEU A 14 6.82 -11.97 14.37
CA LEU A 14 7.21 -10.94 13.40
C LEU A 14 7.04 -9.53 13.98
N LYS A 15 5.95 -9.27 14.72
CA LYS A 15 5.73 -7.99 15.40
C LYS A 15 6.82 -7.72 16.45
N GLN A 16 7.20 -8.71 17.26
CA GLN A 16 8.28 -8.56 18.22
C GLN A 16 9.62 -8.25 17.54
N LEU A 17 9.91 -8.91 16.41
CA LEU A 17 11.11 -8.65 15.61
C LEU A 17 11.09 -7.24 14.99
N ALA A 18 9.97 -6.83 14.41
CA ALA A 18 9.79 -5.49 13.85
C ALA A 18 10.07 -4.40 14.89
N VAL A 19 9.54 -4.55 16.10
CA VAL A 19 9.82 -3.65 17.23
C VAL A 19 11.29 -3.70 17.62
N ARG A 20 11.89 -4.90 17.74
CA ARG A 20 13.28 -5.07 18.14
C ARG A 20 14.27 -4.42 17.17
N TYR A 21 14.01 -4.52 15.87
CA TYR A 21 14.90 -3.98 14.83
C TYR A 21 14.50 -2.58 14.35
N GLY A 22 13.40 -2.02 14.87
CA GLY A 22 12.92 -0.69 14.48
C GLY A 22 12.54 -0.62 13.00
N CYS A 23 11.95 -1.69 12.44
CA CYS A 23 11.54 -1.73 11.04
C CYS A 23 10.02 -1.88 10.88
N PRO A 24 9.45 -1.43 9.75
CA PRO A 24 8.03 -1.59 9.48
C PRO A 24 7.63 -3.07 9.34
N LEU A 25 6.42 -3.40 9.81
CA LEU A 25 5.76 -4.67 9.49
C LEU A 25 4.77 -4.42 8.35
N SER A 26 4.90 -5.16 7.25
CA SER A 26 4.03 -5.04 6.08
C SER A 26 3.20 -6.30 5.84
N CYS A 27 1.95 -6.12 5.41
CA CYS A 27 1.00 -7.20 5.17
C CYS A 27 0.03 -6.83 4.03
N HIS A 28 -0.15 -7.73 3.06
CA HIS A 28 -1.32 -7.70 2.18
C HIS A 28 -2.55 -8.02 3.02
N VAL A 29 -3.60 -7.21 2.92
CA VAL A 29 -4.79 -7.40 3.75
C VAL A 29 -6.01 -6.74 3.12
N ALA A 30 -7.15 -7.43 3.23
CA ALA A 30 -8.42 -7.03 2.63
C ALA A 30 -8.27 -6.71 1.13
N GLU A 31 -7.48 -7.53 0.43
CA GLU A 31 -7.18 -7.34 -0.99
C GLU A 31 -8.35 -7.72 -1.89
N PHE A 32 -9.17 -8.67 -1.45
CA PHE A 32 -10.34 -9.19 -2.17
C PHE A 32 -11.38 -9.81 -1.23
N ALA A 33 -12.62 -9.91 -1.68
CA ALA A 33 -13.75 -10.33 -0.84
C ALA A 33 -13.64 -11.80 -0.37
N GLU A 34 -13.04 -12.67 -1.17
CA GLU A 34 -12.84 -14.09 -0.83
C GLU A 34 -11.86 -14.27 0.34
N GLU A 35 -10.91 -13.35 0.55
CA GLU A 35 -10.05 -13.32 1.74
C GLU A 35 -10.90 -13.11 3.00
N GLU A 36 -11.78 -12.10 2.97
CA GLU A 36 -12.64 -11.78 4.10
C GLU A 36 -13.56 -12.96 4.44
N ARG A 37 -14.23 -13.52 3.44
CA ARG A 37 -15.09 -14.69 3.62
C ARG A 37 -14.32 -15.89 4.18
N PHE A 38 -13.14 -16.17 3.65
CA PHE A 38 -12.32 -17.29 4.13
C PHE A 38 -11.93 -17.12 5.61
N LEU A 39 -11.56 -15.91 6.05
CA LEU A 39 -11.23 -15.66 7.46
C LEU A 39 -12.47 -15.72 8.39
N GLN A 40 -13.65 -15.36 7.89
CA GLN A 40 -14.88 -15.41 8.67
C GLN A 40 -15.46 -16.82 8.76
N GLU A 41 -15.50 -17.55 7.65
CA GLU A 41 -16.30 -18.77 7.51
C GLU A 41 -15.46 -20.01 7.17
N GLY A 42 -14.25 -19.83 6.62
CA GLY A 42 -13.51 -20.89 5.93
C GLY A 42 -14.15 -21.26 4.57
N GLY A 43 -13.63 -22.29 3.90
CA GLY A 43 -14.21 -22.75 2.64
C GLY A 43 -14.07 -21.78 1.46
N GLY A 44 -14.87 -22.01 0.43
CA GLY A 44 -14.93 -21.18 -0.78
C GLY A 44 -13.69 -21.29 -1.68
N GLU A 45 -13.64 -20.41 -2.68
CA GLU A 45 -12.63 -20.43 -3.74
C GLU A 45 -11.20 -20.34 -3.21
N LEU A 46 -10.98 -19.60 -2.12
CA LEU A 46 -9.66 -19.50 -1.51
C LEU A 46 -9.22 -20.83 -0.87
N GLN A 47 -10.13 -21.59 -0.27
CA GLN A 47 -9.80 -22.93 0.23
C GLN A 47 -9.47 -23.87 -0.94
N GLU A 48 -10.33 -23.91 -1.97
CA GLU A 48 -10.13 -24.73 -3.16
C GLU A 48 -8.76 -24.42 -3.81
N PHE A 49 -8.44 -23.13 -3.95
CA PHE A 49 -7.15 -22.67 -4.45
C PHE A 49 -5.95 -23.15 -3.61
N LEU A 50 -6.07 -23.17 -2.29
CA LEU A 50 -5.02 -23.64 -1.37
C LEU A 50 -4.90 -25.18 -1.40
N GLU A 51 -6.02 -25.90 -1.56
CA GLU A 51 -6.07 -27.36 -1.71
C GLU A 51 -5.43 -27.79 -3.03
N ASP A 52 -5.77 -27.15 -4.14
CA ASP A 52 -5.20 -27.39 -5.48
C ASP A 52 -3.68 -27.19 -5.51
N ARG A 53 -3.17 -26.29 -4.66
CA ARG A 53 -1.74 -26.03 -4.50
C ARG A 53 -1.06 -26.93 -3.46
N GLY A 54 -1.81 -27.79 -2.77
CA GLY A 54 -1.29 -28.68 -1.74
C GLY A 54 -0.75 -27.96 -0.50
N VAL A 55 -1.21 -26.73 -0.23
CA VAL A 55 -0.75 -25.89 0.89
C VAL A 55 -1.83 -25.64 1.95
N TYR A 56 -3.04 -26.17 1.74
CA TYR A 56 -4.11 -26.10 2.73
C TYR A 56 -3.86 -27.02 3.92
N ASP A 57 -3.98 -26.48 5.15
CA ASP A 57 -3.95 -27.28 6.39
C ASP A 57 -5.39 -27.57 6.85
N PRO A 58 -5.90 -28.81 6.78
CA PRO A 58 -7.26 -29.15 7.17
C PRO A 58 -7.55 -28.97 8.67
N ARG A 59 -6.52 -28.76 9.49
CA ARG A 59 -6.66 -28.44 10.92
C ARG A 59 -6.87 -26.95 11.16
N TRP A 60 -6.56 -26.10 10.18
CA TRP A 60 -6.80 -24.68 10.27
C TRP A 60 -8.29 -24.41 10.50
N LYS A 61 -8.56 -23.39 11.30
CA LYS A 61 -9.92 -22.93 11.59
C LYS A 61 -10.01 -21.44 11.31
N PRO A 62 -11.09 -21.00 10.67
CA PRO A 62 -11.29 -19.57 10.44
C PRO A 62 -11.37 -18.84 11.78
N PRO A 63 -10.73 -17.68 11.92
CA PRO A 63 -10.83 -16.87 13.14
C PRO A 63 -12.26 -16.36 13.41
N GLY A 64 -13.17 -16.39 12.43
CA GLY A 64 -14.53 -15.85 12.61
C GLY A 64 -14.56 -14.32 12.59
N MET A 65 -13.53 -13.68 12.03
CA MET A 65 -13.32 -12.24 12.08
C MET A 65 -12.95 -11.71 10.69
N ARG A 66 -13.34 -10.47 10.41
CA ARG A 66 -12.86 -9.73 9.23
C ARG A 66 -11.34 -9.49 9.34
N PRO A 67 -10.62 -9.26 8.22
CA PRO A 67 -9.16 -9.18 8.23
C PRO A 67 -8.59 -8.16 9.22
N ILE A 68 -9.17 -6.95 9.28
CA ILE A 68 -8.64 -5.87 10.14
C ILE A 68 -8.87 -6.14 11.63
N PRO A 69 -10.10 -6.44 12.12
CA PRO A 69 -10.30 -6.84 13.52
C PRO A 69 -9.49 -8.07 13.92
N TYR A 70 -9.28 -9.02 13.00
CA TYR A 70 -8.44 -10.18 13.26
C TYR A 70 -6.98 -9.76 13.54
N LEU A 71 -6.36 -8.96 12.69
CA LEU A 71 -5.01 -8.44 12.92
C LEU A 71 -4.92 -7.60 14.20
N ASP A 72 -5.97 -6.83 14.54
CA ASP A 72 -6.03 -6.10 15.81
C ASP A 72 -6.02 -7.04 17.01
N SER A 73 -6.81 -8.12 16.97
CA SER A 73 -6.88 -9.13 18.04
C SER A 73 -5.55 -9.86 18.28
N LEU A 74 -4.67 -9.89 17.28
CA LEU A 74 -3.34 -10.45 17.38
C LEU A 74 -2.32 -9.45 17.95
N GLY A 75 -2.67 -8.17 18.07
CA GLY A 75 -1.78 -7.10 18.50
C GLY A 75 -0.73 -6.72 17.45
N VAL A 76 -1.05 -6.87 16.16
CA VAL A 76 -0.12 -6.58 15.06
C VAL A 76 -0.59 -5.45 14.14
N LEU A 77 -1.80 -4.91 14.36
CA LEU A 77 -2.35 -3.84 13.53
C LEU A 77 -1.71 -2.47 13.81
N ASP A 78 -1.18 -2.24 15.00
CA ASP A 78 -0.58 -0.96 15.38
C ASP A 78 0.67 -0.64 14.55
N ASN A 79 0.64 0.50 13.85
CA ASN A 79 1.68 0.95 12.92
C ASN A 79 1.98 -0.07 11.79
N LEU A 80 1.01 -0.89 11.41
CA LEU A 80 1.14 -1.80 10.27
C LEU A 80 1.21 -1.01 8.95
N VAL A 81 2.01 -1.48 8.00
CA VAL A 81 1.93 -1.10 6.59
C VAL A 81 0.97 -2.06 5.90
N ALA A 82 -0.28 -1.63 5.72
CA ALA A 82 -1.35 -2.43 5.15
C ALA A 82 -1.45 -2.20 3.64
N VAL A 83 -1.16 -3.24 2.86
CA VAL A 83 -1.14 -3.17 1.39
C VAL A 83 -2.48 -3.63 0.82
N HIS A 84 -2.95 -2.93 -0.22
CA HIS A 84 -4.21 -3.10 -0.95
C HIS A 84 -5.44 -2.53 -0.26
N LEU A 85 -5.97 -3.15 0.80
CA LEU A 85 -7.23 -2.74 1.45
C LEU A 85 -8.37 -2.46 0.45
N ASN A 86 -8.46 -3.21 -0.65
CA ASN A 86 -9.45 -2.96 -1.71
C ASN A 86 -10.89 -3.19 -1.22
N SER A 87 -11.11 -4.22 -0.40
CA SER A 87 -12.44 -4.62 0.09
C SER A 87 -12.73 -4.10 1.50
N ILE A 88 -12.03 -3.06 1.97
CA ILE A 88 -12.28 -2.50 3.30
C ILE A 88 -13.56 -1.64 3.30
N ASN A 89 -14.51 -1.99 4.17
CA ASN A 89 -15.81 -1.30 4.24
C ASN A 89 -16.13 -0.68 5.61
N GLN A 90 -15.68 -1.27 6.73
CA GLN A 90 -16.17 -0.90 8.07
C GLN A 90 -15.08 -0.67 9.14
N ASP A 91 -13.78 -0.70 8.78
CA ASP A 91 -12.68 -0.63 9.76
C ASP A 91 -11.79 0.61 9.66
N LEU A 92 -12.20 1.63 8.89
CA LEU A 92 -11.37 2.81 8.69
C LEU A 92 -11.04 3.53 10.00
N ASP A 93 -12.00 3.64 10.92
CA ASP A 93 -11.77 4.30 12.21
C ASP A 93 -10.80 3.49 13.09
N LEU A 94 -10.85 2.16 12.99
CA LEU A 94 -9.90 1.27 13.67
C LEU A 94 -8.49 1.47 13.09
N LEU A 95 -8.33 1.48 11.76
CA LEU A 95 -7.06 1.76 11.10
C LEU A 95 -6.47 3.11 11.55
N ALA A 96 -7.28 4.16 11.58
CA ALA A 96 -6.87 5.50 12.03
C ALA A 96 -6.41 5.47 13.50
N SER A 97 -7.18 4.82 14.38
CA SER A 97 -6.82 4.71 15.81
C SER A 97 -5.52 3.94 16.05
N ARG A 98 -5.19 3.00 15.16
CA ARG A 98 -3.97 2.17 15.20
C ARG A 98 -2.81 2.76 14.41
N LYS A 99 -2.97 3.94 13.82
CA LYS A 99 -1.95 4.63 13.02
C LYS A 99 -1.39 3.75 11.89
N VAL A 100 -2.27 2.96 11.26
CA VAL A 100 -1.91 2.15 10.09
C VAL A 100 -1.53 3.08 8.94
N SER A 101 -0.50 2.70 8.18
CA SER A 101 -0.22 3.30 6.88
C SER A 101 -0.74 2.39 5.78
N ALA A 102 -1.56 2.92 4.89
CA ALA A 102 -2.15 2.20 3.78
C ALA A 102 -1.24 2.31 2.54
N VAL A 103 -1.16 1.26 1.71
CA VAL A 103 -0.45 1.29 0.42
C VAL A 103 -1.41 0.91 -0.70
N PHE A 104 -1.73 1.88 -1.56
CA PHE A 104 -2.58 1.70 -2.73
C PHE A 104 -1.75 1.30 -3.94
N CYS A 105 -2.12 0.20 -4.59
CA CYS A 105 -1.43 -0.35 -5.76
C CYS A 105 -2.33 -0.31 -7.01
N PRO A 106 -2.56 0.86 -7.63
CA PRO A 106 -3.59 1.06 -8.64
C PRO A 106 -3.49 0.12 -9.84
N ARG A 107 -2.28 -0.10 -10.38
CA ARG A 107 -2.09 -0.97 -11.55
C ARG A 107 -2.30 -2.44 -11.22
N SER A 108 -1.92 -2.89 -10.03
CA SER A 108 -2.25 -4.24 -9.53
C SER A 108 -3.74 -4.43 -9.33
N THR A 109 -4.42 -3.46 -8.70
CA THR A 109 -5.88 -3.46 -8.57
C THR A 109 -6.58 -3.54 -9.93
N ARG A 110 -6.09 -2.79 -10.93
CA ARG A 110 -6.59 -2.85 -12.31
C ARG A 110 -6.28 -4.19 -12.99
N TRP A 111 -5.08 -4.74 -12.80
CA TRP A 111 -4.65 -6.01 -13.40
C TRP A 111 -5.59 -7.16 -13.02
N PHE A 112 -5.98 -7.23 -11.74
CA PHE A 112 -6.93 -8.22 -11.26
C PHE A 112 -8.40 -7.89 -11.55
N GLY A 113 -8.69 -6.79 -12.26
CA GLY A 113 -10.06 -6.40 -12.61
C GLY A 113 -10.97 -6.19 -11.39
N ARG A 114 -10.39 -5.74 -10.26
CA ARG A 114 -11.13 -5.57 -9.01
C ARG A 114 -12.26 -4.56 -9.19
N GLN A 115 -13.46 -4.93 -8.72
CA GLN A 115 -14.65 -4.08 -8.79
C GLN A 115 -14.65 -3.02 -7.67
N GLU A 116 -14.03 -3.35 -6.54
CA GLU A 116 -13.81 -2.47 -5.41
C GLU A 116 -12.32 -2.18 -5.27
N TRP A 117 -11.99 -1.00 -4.77
CA TRP A 117 -10.61 -0.60 -4.48
C TRP A 117 -10.57 0.28 -3.25
N MET A 118 -9.35 0.48 -2.74
CA MET A 118 -9.10 1.22 -1.51
C MET A 118 -9.89 2.55 -1.50
N PRO A 119 -10.68 2.85 -0.46
CA PRO A 119 -11.43 4.10 -0.34
C PRO A 119 -10.49 5.25 0.06
N VAL A 120 -9.57 5.63 -0.83
CA VAL A 120 -8.45 6.55 -0.56
C VAL A 120 -8.94 7.89 0.00
N ARG A 121 -9.93 8.53 -0.61
CA ARG A 121 -10.49 9.80 -0.11
C ARG A 121 -10.96 9.68 1.35
N GLN A 122 -11.71 8.63 1.67
CA GLN A 122 -12.22 8.40 3.03
C GLN A 122 -11.11 8.12 4.04
N MET A 123 -10.00 7.52 3.60
CA MET A 123 -8.81 7.30 4.43
C MET A 123 -8.07 8.61 4.70
N LEU A 124 -7.83 9.41 3.65
CA LEU A 124 -7.20 10.72 3.76
C LEU A 124 -8.00 11.66 4.68
N ASP A 125 -9.33 11.68 4.56
CA ASP A 125 -10.22 12.49 5.41
C ASP A 125 -10.18 12.09 6.89
N ARG A 126 -9.77 10.86 7.20
CA ARG A 126 -9.57 10.34 8.56
C ARG A 126 -8.14 10.50 9.05
N GLY A 127 -7.26 11.11 8.26
CA GLY A 127 -5.85 11.27 8.57
C GLY A 127 -5.06 9.95 8.54
N ILE A 128 -5.59 8.92 7.85
CA ILE A 128 -4.85 7.69 7.59
C ILE A 128 -3.81 8.00 6.51
N PRO A 129 -2.50 7.82 6.76
CA PRO A 129 -1.49 7.98 5.73
C PRO A 129 -1.71 6.96 4.62
N VAL A 130 -1.74 7.43 3.38
CA VAL A 130 -1.81 6.56 2.19
C VAL A 130 -0.55 6.78 1.35
N ALA A 131 0.11 5.68 1.01
CA ALA A 131 1.23 5.63 0.08
C ALA A 131 0.79 5.00 -1.25
N LEU A 132 1.57 5.21 -2.31
CA LEU A 132 1.43 4.45 -3.56
C LEU A 132 2.48 3.33 -3.61
N GLY A 133 2.11 2.21 -4.21
CA GLY A 133 3.01 1.10 -4.50
C GLY A 133 2.74 0.52 -5.88
N THR A 134 3.76 -0.05 -6.52
CA THR A 134 3.61 -0.71 -7.82
C THR A 134 3.12 -2.15 -7.70
N ASP A 135 3.15 -2.71 -6.48
CA ASP A 135 3.19 -4.16 -6.29
C ASP A 135 4.38 -4.77 -7.08
N SER A 136 4.28 -6.00 -7.55
CA SER A 136 5.32 -6.71 -8.30
C SER A 136 4.95 -6.92 -9.79
N LEU A 137 5.92 -7.38 -10.58
CA LEU A 137 5.69 -7.78 -11.97
C LEU A 137 4.76 -9.00 -12.13
N ALA A 138 4.33 -9.63 -11.03
CA ALA A 138 3.31 -10.68 -11.08
C ALA A 138 1.90 -10.12 -11.35
N SER A 139 1.69 -8.83 -11.07
CA SER A 139 0.41 -8.12 -11.17
C SER A 139 0.58 -6.73 -11.83
N ASN A 140 1.72 -6.50 -12.48
CA ASN A 140 2.03 -5.24 -13.11
C ASN A 140 2.95 -5.44 -14.32
N ASP A 141 2.78 -4.63 -15.36
CA ASP A 141 3.54 -4.71 -16.61
C ASP A 141 4.87 -3.94 -16.57
N SER A 142 5.04 -3.03 -15.59
CA SER A 142 6.30 -2.33 -15.31
C SER A 142 6.36 -1.91 -13.84
N LEU A 143 7.55 -1.58 -13.33
CA LEU A 143 7.72 -0.94 -12.02
C LEU A 143 7.87 0.59 -12.15
N ASN A 144 7.37 1.16 -13.25
CA ASN A 144 7.45 2.59 -13.49
C ASN A 144 6.46 3.35 -12.59
N PHE A 145 7.00 4.10 -11.63
CA PHE A 145 6.19 4.80 -10.65
C PHE A 145 5.38 5.97 -11.26
N LEU A 146 5.84 6.56 -12.37
CA LEU A 146 5.07 7.60 -13.07
C LEU A 146 3.86 7.01 -13.80
N GLU A 147 3.96 5.79 -14.31
CA GLU A 147 2.80 5.06 -14.84
C GLU A 147 1.82 4.69 -13.72
N GLU A 148 2.32 4.35 -12.52
CA GLU A 148 1.50 4.13 -11.32
C GLU A 148 0.68 5.39 -10.95
N LEU A 149 1.33 6.56 -10.91
CA LEU A 149 0.70 7.86 -10.65
C LEU A 149 -0.44 8.17 -11.64
N LYS A 150 -0.19 7.97 -12.94
CA LYS A 150 -1.19 8.23 -13.99
C LYS A 150 -2.40 7.32 -13.90
N VAL A 151 -2.22 6.08 -13.43
CA VAL A 151 -3.35 5.16 -13.21
C VAL A 151 -4.08 5.52 -11.92
N ALA A 152 -3.35 5.90 -10.86
CA ALA A 152 -3.95 6.42 -9.63
C ALA A 152 -4.88 7.62 -9.92
N GLU A 153 -4.41 8.60 -10.69
CA GLU A 153 -5.19 9.78 -11.10
C GLU A 153 -6.51 9.41 -11.81
N LYS A 154 -6.46 8.42 -12.71
CA LYS A 154 -7.65 7.98 -13.43
C LYS A 154 -8.65 7.23 -12.54
N MET A 155 -8.16 6.53 -11.53
CA MET A 155 -8.99 5.75 -10.60
C MET A 155 -9.56 6.59 -9.45
N LEU A 156 -8.85 7.64 -9.04
CA LEU A 156 -9.15 8.45 -7.86
C LEU A 156 -9.58 9.86 -8.25
N ALA A 157 -10.77 10.00 -8.82
CA ALA A 157 -11.30 11.27 -9.33
C ALA A 157 -11.47 12.36 -8.25
N ASP A 158 -11.50 11.97 -6.97
CA ASP A 158 -11.66 12.82 -5.79
C ASP A 158 -10.34 13.06 -5.02
N VAL A 159 -9.21 12.66 -5.61
CA VAL A 159 -7.86 12.90 -5.07
C VAL A 159 -7.08 13.76 -6.06
N SER A 160 -6.63 14.93 -5.60
CA SER A 160 -5.92 15.89 -6.45
C SER A 160 -4.50 15.44 -6.78
N ARG A 161 -3.90 15.97 -7.86
CA ARG A 161 -2.49 15.71 -8.20
C ARG A 161 -1.52 16.03 -7.05
N PRO A 162 -1.63 17.17 -6.33
CA PRO A 162 -0.82 17.40 -5.14
C PRO A 162 -0.96 16.30 -4.09
N GLU A 163 -2.17 15.83 -3.79
CA GLU A 163 -2.38 14.73 -2.85
C GLU A 163 -1.76 13.41 -3.35
N LEU A 164 -1.90 13.07 -4.63
CA LEU A 164 -1.23 11.91 -5.23
C LEU A 164 0.30 12.00 -5.12
N LEU A 165 0.87 13.19 -5.32
CA LEU A 165 2.31 13.41 -5.14
C LEU A 165 2.71 13.32 -3.66
N GLU A 166 1.89 13.78 -2.72
CA GLU A 166 2.11 13.55 -1.30
C GLU A 166 2.09 12.06 -0.95
N MET A 167 1.13 11.29 -1.49
CA MET A 167 1.08 9.83 -1.32
C MET A 167 2.31 9.14 -1.90
N ALA A 168 2.77 9.57 -3.07
CA ALA A 168 3.95 9.04 -3.76
C ALA A 168 5.29 9.38 -3.08
N THR A 169 5.32 10.42 -2.24
CA THR A 169 6.55 10.91 -1.61
C THR A 169 6.48 10.77 -0.09
N ARG A 170 5.92 11.77 0.60
CA ARG A 170 5.78 11.82 2.05
C ARG A 170 5.01 10.61 2.61
N GLY A 171 3.96 10.16 1.92
CA GLY A 171 3.17 8.99 2.32
C GLY A 171 3.99 7.70 2.36
N GLY A 172 4.77 7.44 1.31
CA GLY A 172 5.71 6.31 1.25
C GLY A 172 6.80 6.40 2.32
N ALA A 173 7.40 7.59 2.49
CA ALA A 173 8.43 7.80 3.51
C ALA A 173 7.87 7.57 4.93
N GLN A 174 6.66 8.06 5.22
CA GLN A 174 5.98 7.86 6.49
C GLN A 174 5.68 6.37 6.74
N ALA A 175 5.18 5.65 5.74
CA ALA A 175 4.89 4.21 5.85
C ALA A 175 6.16 3.40 6.16
N LEU A 176 7.32 3.82 5.64
CA LEU A 176 8.59 3.13 5.82
C LEU A 176 9.43 3.66 7.01
N GLY A 177 8.98 4.72 7.69
CA GLY A 177 9.75 5.36 8.76
C GLY A 177 11.03 6.04 8.28
N LEU A 178 11.05 6.53 7.03
CA LEU A 178 12.21 7.18 6.42
C LEU A 178 12.16 8.70 6.60
N ASN A 179 13.31 9.30 6.88
CA ASN A 179 13.48 10.77 6.93
C ASN A 179 13.64 11.34 5.50
N SER A 180 12.64 11.10 4.64
CA SER A 180 12.64 11.39 3.21
C SER A 180 11.24 11.82 2.73
N GLY A 181 11.07 12.04 1.42
CA GLY A 181 9.78 12.41 0.83
C GLY A 181 9.37 13.89 1.00
N THR A 182 10.23 14.71 1.61
CA THR A 182 10.04 16.16 1.74
C THR A 182 11.37 16.91 1.56
N VAL A 183 11.32 18.09 0.94
CA VAL A 183 12.51 18.93 0.72
C VAL A 183 12.61 19.97 1.85
N VAL A 184 13.21 19.56 2.97
CA VAL A 184 13.42 20.42 4.15
C VAL A 184 14.82 20.20 4.75
N PRO A 185 15.43 21.19 5.41
CA PRO A 185 16.71 20.99 6.09
C PRO A 185 16.67 19.82 7.07
N GLY A 186 17.66 18.91 6.97
CA GLY A 186 17.80 17.74 7.83
C GLY A 186 17.16 16.45 7.31
N ALA A 187 16.32 16.50 6.26
CA ALA A 187 15.87 15.31 5.54
C ALA A 187 16.99 14.76 4.63
N PHE A 188 16.90 13.48 4.25
CA PHE A 188 17.75 12.92 3.21
C PHE A 188 17.53 13.67 1.89
N ALA A 189 18.62 13.93 1.17
CA ALA A 189 18.57 14.52 -0.16
C ALA A 189 18.22 13.44 -1.21
N ASP A 190 17.03 12.85 -1.05
CA ASP A 190 16.42 11.94 -2.02
C ASP A 190 15.53 12.77 -2.94
N LEU A 191 16.06 13.08 -4.13
CA LEU A 191 15.48 14.05 -5.03
C LEU A 191 15.32 13.46 -6.42
N ILE A 192 14.23 13.82 -7.08
CA ILE A 192 14.05 13.63 -8.53
C ILE A 192 13.84 14.99 -9.19
N GLY A 193 14.29 15.12 -10.43
CA GLY A 193 14.13 16.33 -11.22
C GLY A 193 13.51 16.03 -12.57
N PHE A 194 12.73 16.98 -13.06
CA PHE A 194 12.15 16.96 -14.39
C PHE A 194 12.60 18.20 -15.15
N GLN A 195 13.12 17.99 -16.35
CA GLN A 195 13.38 19.05 -17.30
C GLN A 195 12.05 19.51 -17.89
N ILE A 196 11.83 20.82 -17.85
CA ILE A 196 10.64 21.49 -18.39
C ILE A 196 11.06 22.44 -19.51
N ALA A 197 10.33 22.42 -20.63
CA ALA A 197 10.61 23.31 -21.76
C ALA A 197 10.12 24.75 -21.49
N ALA A 198 9.04 24.88 -20.73
CA ALA A 198 8.45 26.13 -20.28
C ALA A 198 7.82 25.92 -18.89
N PRO A 199 7.60 27.00 -18.11
CA PRO A 199 6.88 26.90 -16.84
C PRO A 199 5.48 26.30 -17.03
N PRO A 200 5.11 25.24 -16.28
CA PRO A 200 3.77 24.67 -16.34
C PRO A 200 2.75 25.60 -15.68
N GLU A 201 1.46 25.43 -15.99
CA GLU A 201 0.38 26.14 -15.29
C GLU A 201 0.34 25.74 -13.80
N ALA A 202 0.43 24.44 -13.52
CA ALA A 202 0.63 23.92 -12.18
C ALA A 202 1.86 22.98 -12.13
N TRP A 203 2.72 23.18 -11.14
CA TRP A 203 3.92 22.34 -10.93
C TRP A 203 3.55 20.86 -10.77
N SER A 204 2.38 20.57 -10.21
CA SER A 204 1.88 19.21 -9.97
C SER A 204 1.54 18.47 -11.25
N ASP A 205 1.48 19.13 -12.41
CA ASP A 205 1.13 18.52 -13.69
C ASP A 205 2.33 17.83 -14.35
N VAL A 206 3.55 18.29 -14.04
CA VAL A 206 4.78 17.84 -14.70
C VAL A 206 4.94 16.31 -14.62
N PRO A 207 4.76 15.64 -13.47
CA PRO A 207 4.88 14.18 -13.39
C PRO A 207 3.79 13.42 -14.16
N PHE A 208 2.66 14.07 -14.48
CA PHE A 208 1.49 13.48 -15.12
C PHE A 208 1.44 13.71 -16.64
N GLU A 209 2.40 14.46 -17.20
CA GLU A 209 2.51 14.69 -18.65
C GLU A 209 2.41 13.36 -19.43
N PRO A 210 1.54 13.24 -20.46
CA PRO A 210 1.21 11.97 -21.09
C PRO A 210 2.42 11.13 -21.52
N ASP A 211 3.41 11.78 -22.14
CA ASP A 211 4.59 11.13 -22.71
C ASP A 211 5.73 10.94 -21.70
N ARG A 212 5.61 11.51 -20.49
CA ARG A 212 6.65 11.42 -19.46
C ARG A 212 6.71 10.03 -18.84
N ARG A 213 7.84 9.35 -18.99
CA ARG A 213 8.09 8.02 -18.41
C ARG A 213 9.35 7.95 -17.56
N GLU A 214 10.16 8.99 -17.58
CA GLU A 214 11.46 9.01 -16.93
C GLU A 214 11.64 10.32 -16.15
N VAL A 215 12.54 10.28 -15.19
CA VAL A 215 13.07 11.47 -14.50
C VAL A 215 14.33 11.92 -15.23
N ASP A 216 14.59 13.22 -15.23
CA ASP A 216 15.77 13.81 -15.89
C ASP A 216 16.98 13.92 -14.93
N PHE A 217 16.74 13.68 -13.63
CA PHE A 217 17.72 13.71 -12.57
C PHE A 217 17.25 12.84 -11.39
N ALA A 218 18.17 12.12 -10.76
CA ALA A 218 17.90 11.45 -9.49
C ALA A 218 19.10 11.49 -8.53
N MET A 219 18.78 11.66 -7.25
CA MET A 219 19.72 11.68 -6.13
C MET A 219 19.17 10.84 -4.99
N VAL A 220 20.04 10.07 -4.33
CA VAL A 220 19.71 9.26 -3.16
C VAL A 220 20.77 9.51 -2.09
N GLY A 221 20.36 9.92 -0.89
CA GLY A 221 21.27 10.22 0.21
C GLY A 221 22.25 11.36 -0.06
N GLY A 222 21.99 12.22 -1.06
CA GLY A 222 22.91 13.25 -1.52
C GLY A 222 23.82 12.85 -2.67
N ASP A 223 23.84 11.57 -3.05
CA ASP A 223 24.62 11.07 -4.18
C ASP A 223 23.76 11.02 -5.44
N ARG A 224 24.26 11.63 -6.53
CA ARG A 224 23.58 11.57 -7.83
C ARG A 224 23.70 10.14 -8.39
N VAL A 225 22.56 9.54 -8.71
CA VAL A 225 22.46 8.16 -9.22
C VAL A 225 22.12 8.09 -10.72
N PHE A 226 21.50 9.15 -11.26
CA PHE A 226 21.17 9.32 -12.68
C PHE A 226 21.25 10.81 -13.04
#